data_AF-A0A2G9SHS9-F1
#
_entry.id   AF-A0A2G9SHS9-F1
#
_cell.length_a   1.000
_cell.length_b   1.000
_cell.length_c   1.000
_cell.angle_alpha   90.00
_cell.angle_beta   90.00
_cell.angle_gamma   90.00
#
_symmetry.space_group_name_H-M   'P 1'
#
loop_
_entity.id
_entity.type
_entity.pdbx_description
1 polymer ?
#
loop_
_entity_poly.entity_id
_entity_poly.type
_entity_poly.pdbx_seq_one_letter_code
_entity_poly.pdbx_strand_id
1 'polypeptide(L)'
;MLNVTAPTPQQLQAFKNEVGVLRKTRHVNILLFMGYSTKPQLAIVTQWCEGSSLYHHLHIIETKFEMIKLIDIARQTAQGME
;
A
#
# COMPACT_ATOMS: atom_id res chain seq x y z
N MET A 1 -1.92 -12.48 -0.78
CA MET A 1 -1.71 -12.68 0.67
C MET A 1 -0.69 -13.79 0.86
N LEU A 2 0.31 -13.59 1.71
CA LEU A 2 1.22 -14.67 2.09
C LEU A 2 0.39 -15.76 2.76
N ASN A 3 0.25 -16.92 2.11
CA ASN A 3 -0.56 -18.02 2.60
C ASN A 3 0.21 -18.77 3.71
N VAL A 4 0.33 -18.13 4.87
CA VAL A 4 1.10 -18.60 6.02
C VAL A 4 0.13 -19.07 7.09
N THR A 5 -0.11 -20.38 7.14
CA THR A 5 -0.99 -21.03 8.11
C THR A 5 -0.38 -21.11 9.51
N ALA A 6 0.95 -21.18 9.61
CA ALA A 6 1.69 -21.15 10.88
C ALA A 6 2.90 -20.21 10.74
N PRO A 7 2.82 -18.95 11.22
CA PRO A 7 3.89 -17.99 11.03
C PRO A 7 5.11 -18.32 11.89
N THR A 8 6.29 -18.31 11.28
CA THR A 8 7.56 -18.37 12.03
C THR A 8 7.70 -17.13 12.92
N PRO A 9 8.53 -17.17 13.98
CA PRO A 9 8.80 -15.99 14.81
C PRO A 9 9.29 -14.77 14.00
N GLN A 10 10.05 -15.02 12.92
CA GLN A 10 10.54 -13.98 12.01
C GLN A 10 9.39 -13.35 11.19
N GLN A 11 8.46 -14.17 10.67
CA GLN A 11 7.28 -13.68 9.98
C GLN A 11 6.37 -12.87 10.92
N LEU A 12 6.21 -13.33 12.17
CA LEU A 12 5.45 -12.59 13.18
C LEU A 12 6.11 -11.25 13.52
N GLN A 13 7.44 -11.21 13.61
CA GLN A 13 8.16 -9.96 13.86
C GLN A 13 8.06 -9.00 12.68
N ALA A 14 8.21 -9.49 11.44
CA ALA A 14 8.01 -8.69 10.23
C ALA A 14 6.59 -8.09 10.18
N PHE A 15 5.57 -8.90 10.47
CA PHE A 15 4.19 -8.44 10.55
C PHE A 15 3.99 -7.35 11.61
N LYS A 16 4.54 -7.51 12.81
CA LYS A 16 4.49 -6.49 13.86
C LYS A 16 5.18 -5.19 13.43
N ASN A 17 6.32 -5.29 12.75
CA ASN A 17 7.03 -4.13 12.23
C ASN A 17 6.18 -3.39 11.19
N GLU A 18 5.59 -4.10 10.23
CA GLU A 18 4.75 -3.52 9.18
C GLU A 18 3.49 -2.85 9.75
N VAL A 19 2.76 -3.52 10.65
CA VAL A 19 1.64 -2.92 11.39
C VAL A 19 2.10 -1.70 12.19
N GLY A 20 3.28 -1.75 12.81
CA GLY A 20 3.84 -0.64 13.58
C GLY A 20 4.14 0.61 12.75
N VAL A 21 4.57 0.43 11.50
CA VAL A 21 4.78 1.54 10.55
C VAL A 21 3.43 2.08 10.06
N LEU A 22 2.54 1.19 9.58
CA LEU A 22 1.24 1.57 9.02
C LEU A 22 0.32 2.27 10.03
N ARG A 23 0.40 1.93 11.32
CA ARG A 23 -0.38 2.62 12.37
C ARG A 23 -0.01 4.09 12.57
N LYS A 24 1.16 4.52 12.11
CA LYS A 24 1.66 5.89 12.27
C LYS A 24 1.30 6.77 11.08
N THR A 25 0.80 6.21 9.98
CA THR A 25 0.51 6.97 8.77
C THR A 25 -0.93 7.47 8.77
N ARG A 26 -1.09 8.78 8.53
CA ARG A 26 -2.38 9.42 8.25
C ARG A 26 -2.16 10.55 7.24
N HIS A 27 -2.07 10.17 5.97
CA HIS A 27 -1.83 11.09 4.88
C HIS A 27 -2.66 10.70 3.65
N VAL A 28 -3.14 11.69 2.89
CA VAL A 28 -4.03 11.45 1.74
C VAL A 28 -3.35 10.67 0.60
N ASN A 29 -2.03 10.80 0.47
CA ASN A 29 -1.22 10.10 -0.54
C ASN A 29 -0.54 8.83 0.00
N ILE A 30 -0.96 8.32 1.15
CA ILE A 30 -0.51 7.03 1.70
C ILE A 30 -1.74 6.14 1.87
N LEU A 31 -1.61 4.88 1.47
CA LEU A 31 -2.70 3.91 1.56
C LEU A 31 -3.18 3.79 3.01
N LEU A 32 -4.49 4.07 3.23
CA LEU A 32 -5.04 4.09 4.57
C LEU A 32 -5.01 2.71 5.21
N PHE A 33 -4.32 2.61 6.34
CA PHE A 33 -4.38 1.46 7.22
C PHE A 33 -5.68 1.47 8.03
N MET A 34 -6.45 0.38 7.94
CA MET A 34 -7.72 0.23 8.65
C MET A 34 -7.60 -0.69 9.86
N GLY A 35 -6.70 -1.67 9.82
CA GLY A 35 -6.50 -2.59 10.93
C GLY A 35 -5.70 -3.82 10.54
N TYR A 36 -5.72 -4.81 11.43
CA TYR A 36 -5.05 -6.09 11.20
C TYR A 36 -5.81 -7.21 11.90
N SER A 37 -5.65 -8.44 11.41
CA SER A 37 -6.12 -9.65 12.06
C SER A 37 -4.96 -10.60 12.33
N THR A 38 -5.06 -11.37 13.41
CA THR A 38 -4.12 -12.43 13.75
C THR A 38 -4.76 -13.82 13.71
N LYS A 39 -6.09 -13.91 13.53
CA LYS A 39 -6.85 -15.16 13.45
C LYS A 39 -7.91 -15.04 12.34
N PRO A 40 -8.09 -16.04 11.47
CA PRO A 40 -7.37 -17.33 11.42
C PRO A 40 -5.93 -17.24 10.91
N GLN A 41 -5.55 -16.12 10.29
CA GLN A 41 -4.21 -15.88 9.74
C GLN A 41 -3.78 -14.44 9.98
N LEU A 42 -2.47 -14.16 9.85
CA LEU A 42 -1.95 -12.80 9.87
C LEU A 42 -2.44 -12.05 8.62
N ALA A 43 -3.16 -10.95 8.82
CA ALA A 43 -3.67 -10.12 7.73
C ALA A 43 -3.58 -8.63 8.08
N ILE A 44 -3.22 -7.81 7.11
CA ILE A 44 -3.28 -6.35 7.17
C ILE A 44 -4.48 -5.92 6.35
N VAL A 45 -5.31 -5.04 6.93
CA VAL A 45 -6.51 -4.49 6.30
C VAL A 45 -6.24 -3.03 5.98
N THR A 46 -6.36 -2.69 4.70
CA THR A 46 -6.21 -1.33 4.17
C THR A 46 -7.46 -0.93 3.41
N GLN A 47 -7.59 0.36 3.07
CA GLN A 47 -8.63 0.81 2.15
C GLN A 47 -8.54 0.05 0.82
N TRP A 48 -9.71 -0.20 0.25
CA TRP A 48 -9.84 -0.60 -1.14
C TRP A 48 -9.71 0.63 -2.03
N CYS A 49 -8.97 0.51 -3.13
CA CYS A 49 -8.81 1.57 -4.12
C CYS A 49 -9.45 1.11 -5.43
N GLU A 50 -10.43 1.87 -5.91
CA GLU A 50 -10.96 1.71 -7.26
C GLU A 50 -9.91 2.15 -8.30
N GLY A 51 -9.92 1.52 -9.47
CA GLY A 51 -8.97 1.79 -10.56
C GLY A 51 -7.79 0.82 -10.59
N SER A 52 -6.65 1.27 -11.11
CA SER A 52 -5.48 0.41 -11.33
C SER A 52 -4.17 1.09 -10.88
N SER A 53 -3.11 0.31 -10.73
CA SER A 53 -1.81 0.84 -10.31
C SER A 53 -1.20 1.74 -11.40
N LEU A 54 -0.35 2.68 -10.99
CA LEU A 54 0.39 3.51 -11.96
C LEU A 54 1.25 2.65 -12.90
N TYR A 55 1.80 1.55 -12.41
CA TYR A 55 2.53 0.58 -13.25
C TYR A 55 1.64 0.01 -14.37
N HIS A 56 0.40 -0.36 -14.05
CA HIS A 56 -0.55 -0.86 -15.06
C HIS A 56 -0.83 0.19 -16.14
N HIS A 57 -1.09 1.42 -15.73
CA HIS A 57 -1.30 2.53 -16.66
C HIS A 57 -0.07 2.81 -17.54
N LEU A 58 1.14 2.83 -16.99
CA LEU A 58 2.34 3.21 -17.73
C LEU A 58 2.88 2.09 -18.63
N HIS A 59 2.74 0.83 -18.22
CA HIS A 59 3.46 -0.28 -18.86
C HIS A 59 2.57 -1.38 -19.43
N ILE A 60 1.30 -1.47 -19.04
CA ILE A 60 0.40 -2.53 -19.51
C ILE A 60 -0.58 -1.98 -20.54
N ILE A 61 -1.29 -0.90 -20.21
CA ILE A 61 -2.28 -0.29 -21.12
C ILE A 61 -1.78 1.00 -21.77
N GLU A 62 -0.53 1.41 -21.48
CA GLU A 62 0.15 2.56 -22.09
C GLU A 62 -0.72 3.83 -22.14
N THR A 63 -1.37 4.14 -21.03
CA THR A 63 -2.24 5.31 -20.90
C THR A 63 -1.46 6.59 -21.20
N LYS A 64 -1.94 7.36 -22.18
CA LYS A 64 -1.34 8.65 -22.54
C LYS A 64 -1.80 9.72 -21.56
N PHE A 65 -0.91 10.08 -20.64
CA PHE A 65 -1.12 11.22 -19.75
C PHE A 65 -0.58 12.51 -20.36
N GLU A 66 -1.31 13.60 -20.21
CA GLU A 66 -0.77 14.94 -20.47
C GLU A 66 0.35 15.27 -19.48
N MET A 67 1.31 16.11 -19.90
CA MET A 67 2.46 16.46 -19.07
C MET A 67 2.05 17.05 -17.71
N ILE A 68 0.99 17.86 -17.67
CA ILE A 68 0.49 18.43 -16.40
C ILE A 68 0.01 17.35 -15.43
N LYS A 69 -0.58 16.26 -15.94
CA LYS A 69 -1.05 15.16 -15.10
C LYS A 69 0.11 14.32 -14.57
N LEU A 70 1.17 14.14 -15.36
CA LEU A 70 2.40 13.50 -14.91
C LEU A 70 3.07 14.29 -13.77
N ILE A 71 3.15 15.62 -13.90
CA ILE A 71 3.67 16.49 -12.85
C ILE A 71 2.82 16.39 -11.57
N ASP A 72 1.50 16.36 -11.70
CA ASP A 72 0.59 16.20 -10.57
C ASP A 72 0.77 14.84 -9.86
N ILE A 73 0.89 13.74 -10.60
CA ILE A 73 1.17 12.40 -10.04
C ILE A 73 2.53 12.39 -9.30
N ALA A 74 3.58 12.96 -9.91
CA ALA A 74 4.90 13.06 -9.30
C ALA A 74 4.86 13.87 -8.00
N ARG A 75 4.17 15.03 -8.02
CA ARG A 75 3.99 15.89 -6.85
C ARG A 75 3.23 15.18 -5.73
N GLN A 76 2.11 14.52 -6.02
CA GLN A 76 1.33 13.80 -5.01
C GLN A 76 2.13 12.63 -4.41
N THR A 77 2.92 11.93 -5.25
CA THR A 77 3.84 10.89 -4.79
C THR A 77 4.88 11.45 -3.82
N ALA A 78 5.54 12.55 -4.18
CA ALA A 78 6.52 13.21 -3.31
C ALA A 78 5.91 13.64 -1.98
N GLN A 79 4.72 14.26 -1.99
CA GLN A 79 4.00 14.65 -0.78
C GLN A 79 3.65 13.48 0.15
N GLY A 80 3.46 12.27 -0.38
CA GLY A 80 3.25 11.08 0.45
C GLY A 80 4.52 10.54 1.10
N MET A 81 5.68 10.91 0.56
CA MET A 81 7.00 10.43 0.98
C MET A 81 7.74 11.42 1.90
N GLU A 82 7.33 12.68 1.93
CA GLU A 82 7.75 13.69 2.92
C GLU A 82 7.28 13.33 4.34
#